data_AF-A0A9R0KDB0-F1
#
_entry.id   AF-A0A9R0KDB0-F1
#
_cell.length_a   1.000
_cell.length_b   1.000
_cell.length_c   1.000
_cell.angle_alpha   90.00
_cell.angle_beta   90.00
_cell.angle_gamma   90.00
#
_symmetry.space_group_name_H-M   'P 1'
#
loop_
_entity.id
_entity.type
_entity.pdbx_description
1 polymer ?
#
loop_
_entity_poly.entity_id
_entity_poly.type
_entity_poly.pdbx_seq_one_letter_code
_entity_poly.pdbx_strand_id
1 'polypeptide(L)'
;MSNSDTISIGIAANDDSYSVIPTIFSPECDNNNVNDDNIAGSSEALAEGISTMLAGVIRDFDSKAEDASRSQFQLISALDRLTSELDQLLEDAPLPFIMQHATKLSNVRKRVSSLNLLLRSVQHRLDNIDRMMSIGSLDNKSNVGGSK
;
A
#
# COMPACT_ATOMS: atom_id res chain seq x y z
N MET A 1 -10.30 -54.01 15.35
CA MET A 1 -10.82 -55.08 14.45
C MET A 1 -12.04 -54.54 13.73
N SER A 2 -12.22 -54.98 12.47
CA SER A 2 -13.31 -54.67 11.53
C SER A 2 -13.16 -53.39 10.72
N ASN A 3 -12.37 -53.59 9.66
CA ASN A 3 -12.36 -52.91 8.38
C ASN A 3 -13.58 -53.46 7.62
N SER A 4 -14.39 -52.59 7.01
CA SER A 4 -15.43 -53.03 6.07
C SER A 4 -14.86 -52.99 4.66
N ASP A 5 -14.38 -54.14 4.22
CA ASP A 5 -14.23 -54.48 2.80
C ASP A 5 -15.61 -54.61 2.15
N THR A 6 -15.72 -54.25 0.87
CA THR A 6 -16.53 -54.84 -0.22
C THR A 6 -16.71 -53.77 -1.31
N ILE A 7 -16.59 -53.99 -2.62
CA ILE A 7 -16.43 -55.17 -3.46
C ILE A 7 -15.77 -54.71 -4.76
N SER A 8 -14.84 -55.54 -5.24
CA SER A 8 -14.22 -55.49 -6.56
C SER A 8 -15.19 -56.01 -7.63
N ILE A 9 -15.33 -55.32 -8.76
CA ILE A 9 -15.88 -55.90 -9.99
C ILE A 9 -14.91 -55.57 -11.13
N GLY A 10 -14.11 -56.56 -11.51
CA GLY A 10 -13.33 -56.54 -12.73
C GLY A 10 -14.19 -56.91 -13.94
N ILE A 11 -13.89 -56.30 -15.09
CA ILE A 11 -14.23 -56.81 -16.42
C ILE A 11 -12.97 -56.73 -17.27
N ALA A 12 -12.82 -57.78 -18.08
CA ALA A 12 -11.60 -58.37 -18.60
C ALA A 12 -10.96 -57.65 -19.79
N ALA A 13 -9.71 -58.05 -20.03
CA ALA A 13 -8.85 -57.69 -21.16
C ALA A 13 -9.35 -58.22 -22.53
N ASN A 14 -8.68 -57.74 -23.59
CA ASN A 14 -8.46 -58.27 -24.97
C ASN A 14 -8.63 -57.13 -26.00
N ASP A 15 -7.91 -56.97 -27.11
CA ASP A 15 -6.66 -57.47 -27.70
C ASP A 15 -6.43 -56.63 -28.99
N ASP A 16 -5.21 -56.64 -29.52
CA ASP A 16 -4.64 -55.85 -30.64
C ASP A 16 -5.37 -55.89 -32.01
N SER A 17 -5.33 -54.79 -32.79
CA SER A 17 -4.72 -54.73 -34.14
C SER A 17 -5.09 -53.51 -35.02
N TYR A 18 -4.07 -53.10 -35.79
CA TYR A 18 -3.83 -51.89 -36.60
C TYR A 18 -4.69 -51.71 -37.88
N SER A 19 -4.96 -50.45 -38.28
CA SER A 19 -4.82 -50.01 -39.69
C SER A 19 -4.76 -48.47 -39.88
N VAL A 20 -3.58 -48.01 -40.28
CA VAL A 20 -3.19 -46.97 -41.27
C VAL A 20 -4.17 -45.83 -41.63
N ILE A 21 -3.69 -44.57 -41.48
CA ILE A 21 -4.27 -43.31 -42.01
C ILE A 21 -3.79 -43.05 -43.47
N PRO A 22 -4.55 -42.29 -44.30
CA PRO A 22 -3.95 -41.06 -44.82
C PRO A 22 -4.87 -39.82 -44.83
N THR A 23 -4.18 -38.70 -44.67
CA THR A 23 -4.49 -37.26 -44.54
C THR A 23 -5.29 -36.60 -45.70
N ILE A 24 -5.76 -35.36 -45.43
CA ILE A 24 -6.04 -34.18 -46.31
C ILE A 24 -7.57 -33.87 -46.37
N PHE A 25 -8.14 -32.72 -45.94
CA PHE A 25 -7.86 -31.28 -46.11
C PHE A 25 -8.62 -30.44 -45.03
N SER A 26 -8.10 -29.27 -44.65
CA SER A 26 -8.70 -28.28 -43.70
C SER A 26 -9.21 -27.06 -44.50
N PRO A 27 -9.75 -25.96 -43.91
CA PRO A 27 -10.87 -25.73 -43.00
C PRO A 27 -11.96 -24.84 -43.66
N GLU A 28 -13.11 -24.62 -43.03
CA GLU A 28 -13.91 -23.41 -43.28
C GLU A 28 -14.06 -22.65 -41.97
N CYS A 29 -13.24 -21.61 -41.83
CA CYS A 29 -13.29 -20.64 -40.75
C CYS A 29 -14.47 -19.71 -41.02
N ASP A 30 -15.51 -19.76 -40.19
CA ASP A 30 -16.46 -18.68 -40.13
C ASP A 30 -15.97 -17.63 -39.12
N ASN A 31 -15.65 -16.48 -39.68
CA ASN A 31 -14.97 -15.37 -39.04
C ASN A 31 -15.93 -14.62 -38.11
N ASN A 32 -15.54 -14.45 -36.85
CA ASN A 32 -15.86 -13.25 -36.09
C ASN A 32 -14.65 -12.90 -35.23
N ASN A 33 -13.62 -12.37 -35.88
CA ASN A 33 -12.56 -11.63 -35.20
C ASN A 33 -13.15 -10.28 -34.76
N VAL A 34 -13.78 -10.27 -33.58
CA VAL A 34 -14.07 -9.03 -32.87
C VAL A 34 -12.74 -8.53 -32.34
N ASN A 35 -12.27 -7.40 -32.88
CA ASN A 35 -11.05 -6.72 -32.48
C ASN A 35 -11.02 -6.46 -30.96
N ASP A 36 -10.42 -7.36 -30.18
CA ASP A 36 -10.29 -7.27 -28.72
C ASP A 36 -9.14 -6.33 -28.30
N ASP A 37 -8.22 -6.02 -29.23
CA ASP A 37 -7.06 -5.14 -28.98
C ASP A 37 -7.46 -3.71 -28.59
N ASN A 38 -8.62 -3.22 -29.05
CA ASN A 38 -9.10 -1.87 -28.71
C ASN A 38 -9.73 -1.78 -27.31
N ILE A 39 -10.32 -2.87 -26.79
CA ILE A 39 -10.96 -2.89 -25.47
C ILE A 39 -9.88 -3.03 -24.39
N ALA A 40 -8.91 -3.93 -24.59
CA ALA A 40 -7.76 -4.10 -23.71
C ALA A 40 -6.92 -2.81 -23.60
N GLY A 41 -6.61 -2.17 -24.73
CA GLY A 41 -5.89 -0.89 -24.74
C GLY A 41 -6.64 0.27 -24.07
N SER A 42 -7.98 0.29 -24.15
CA SER A 42 -8.79 1.31 -23.45
C SER A 42 -8.83 1.09 -21.93
N SER A 43 -8.88 -0.17 -21.49
CA SER A 43 -8.83 -0.53 -20.06
C SER A 43 -7.48 -0.20 -19.45
N GLU A 44 -6.40 -0.44 -20.19
CA GLU A 44 -5.03 -0.15 -19.74
C GLU A 44 -4.77 1.36 -19.70
N ALA A 45 -5.18 2.12 -20.71
CA ALA A 45 -5.11 3.58 -20.69
C ALA A 45 -5.92 4.21 -19.55
N LEU A 46 -7.08 3.62 -19.21
CA LEU A 46 -7.91 4.07 -18.10
C LEU A 46 -7.29 3.71 -16.74
N ALA A 47 -6.73 2.50 -16.60
CA ALA A 47 -5.99 2.09 -15.41
C ALA A 47 -4.74 2.95 -15.19
N GLU A 48 -4.00 3.27 -16.26
CA GLU A 48 -2.84 4.17 -16.24
C GLU A 48 -3.25 5.61 -15.90
N GLY A 49 -4.38 6.09 -16.44
CA GLY A 49 -4.95 7.39 -16.09
C GLY A 49 -5.33 7.49 -14.61
N ILE A 50 -6.01 6.47 -14.07
CA ILE A 50 -6.38 6.42 -12.64
C ILE A 50 -5.12 6.32 -11.76
N SER A 51 -4.16 5.47 -12.14
CA SER A 51 -2.87 5.31 -11.45
C SER A 51 -2.12 6.64 -11.40
N THR A 52 -2.03 7.35 -12.51
CA THR A 52 -1.36 8.65 -12.63
C THR A 52 -2.05 9.72 -11.79
N MET A 53 -3.39 9.77 -11.83
CA MET A 53 -4.16 10.69 -10.98
C MET A 53 -3.95 10.40 -9.49
N LEU A 54 -4.00 9.13 -9.10
CA LEU A 54 -3.81 8.72 -7.71
C LEU A 54 -2.38 9.02 -7.23
N ALA A 55 -1.37 8.73 -8.05
CA ALA A 55 0.03 9.07 -7.76
C ALA A 55 0.23 10.59 -7.62
N GLY A 56 -0.44 11.39 -8.45
CA GLY A 56 -0.45 12.85 -8.33
C GLY A 56 -1.01 13.32 -6.99
N VAL A 57 -2.19 12.80 -6.61
CA VAL A 57 -2.85 13.16 -5.34
C VAL A 57 -2.03 12.73 -4.13
N ILE A 58 -1.44 11.52 -4.15
CA ILE A 58 -0.56 11.03 -3.08
C ILE A 58 0.64 11.97 -2.93
N ARG A 59 1.31 12.30 -4.04
CA ARG A 59 2.46 13.20 -4.02
C ARG A 59 2.13 14.60 -3.49
N ASP A 60 0.96 15.14 -3.85
CA ASP A 60 0.50 16.43 -3.35
C ASP A 60 0.18 16.38 -1.85
N PHE A 61 -0.38 15.27 -1.37
CA PHE A 61 -0.61 15.04 0.06
C PHE A 61 0.71 14.88 0.83
N ASP A 62 1.67 14.13 0.29
CA ASP A 62 2.97 13.91 0.89
C ASP A 62 3.74 15.23 1.02
N SER A 63 3.75 16.04 -0.04
CA SER A 63 4.36 17.38 0.00
C SER A 63 3.75 18.27 1.09
N LYS A 64 2.41 18.26 1.23
CA LYS A 64 1.73 19.03 2.28
C LYS A 64 1.98 18.47 3.68
N ALA A 65 2.09 17.16 3.82
CA ALA A 65 2.43 16.51 5.08
C ALA A 65 3.87 16.87 5.52
N GLU A 66 4.80 16.89 4.56
CA GLU A 66 6.18 17.34 4.78
C GLU A 66 6.23 18.81 5.19
N ASP A 67 5.54 19.70 4.48
CA ASP A 67 5.45 21.13 4.81
C ASP A 67 4.87 21.35 6.23
N ALA A 68 3.82 20.61 6.58
CA ALA A 68 3.23 20.66 7.91
C ALA A 68 4.20 20.18 8.99
N SER A 69 4.92 19.08 8.74
CA SER A 69 5.95 18.56 9.65
C SER A 69 7.07 19.58 9.86
N ARG A 70 7.53 20.21 8.78
CA ARG A 70 8.58 21.24 8.82
C ARG A 70 8.13 22.50 9.56
N SER A 71 6.91 22.96 9.32
CA SER A 71 6.31 24.09 10.05
C SER A 71 6.20 23.79 11.54
N GLN A 72 5.79 22.58 11.91
CA GLN A 72 5.72 22.17 13.31
C GLN A 72 7.10 22.09 13.97
N PHE A 73 8.12 21.61 13.27
CA PHE A 73 9.49 21.62 13.79
C PHE A 73 9.97 23.05 14.09
N GLN A 74 9.72 23.99 13.18
CA GLN A 74 10.04 25.41 13.39
C GLN A 74 9.28 26.00 14.59
N LEU A 75 7.99 25.67 14.73
CA LEU A 75 7.18 26.11 15.86
C LEU A 75 7.69 25.56 17.20
N ILE A 76 8.09 24.28 17.24
CA ILE A 76 8.67 23.66 18.43
C ILE A 76 9.97 24.38 18.81
N SER A 77 10.84 24.65 17.83
CA SER A 77 12.08 25.40 18.06
C SER A 77 11.80 26.80 18.60
N ALA A 78 10.81 27.51 18.05
CA ALA A 78 10.39 28.82 18.55
C ALA A 78 9.81 28.75 19.97
N LEU A 79 9.01 27.72 20.28
CA LEU A 79 8.46 27.49 21.62
C LEU A 79 9.56 27.17 22.64
N ASP A 80 10.54 26.35 22.28
CA ASP A 80 11.68 26.05 23.15
C ASP A 80 12.48 27.32 23.43
N ARG A 81 12.69 28.17 22.42
CA ARG A 81 13.35 29.48 22.60
C ARG A 81 12.56 30.41 23.52
N LEU A 82 11.26 30.58 23.30
CA LEU A 82 10.40 31.39 24.16
C LEU A 82 10.34 30.85 25.60
N THR A 83 10.34 29.52 25.76
CA THR A 83 10.36 28.89 27.09
C THR A 83 11.68 29.21 27.79
N SER A 84 12.81 29.13 27.09
CA SER A 84 14.12 29.52 27.63
C SER A 84 14.19 31.01 27.99
N GLU A 85 13.66 31.90 27.14
CA GLU A 85 13.59 33.34 27.43
C GLU A 85 12.72 33.61 28.67
N LEU A 86 11.64 32.85 28.85
CA LEU A 86 10.75 32.97 30.00
C LEU A 86 11.34 32.41 31.29
N ASP A 87 12.07 31.30 31.21
CA ASP A 87 12.82 30.72 32.33
C ASP A 87 13.88 31.71 32.81
N GLN A 88 14.60 32.36 31.88
CA GLN A 88 15.57 33.41 32.18
C GLN A 88 14.91 34.65 32.82
N LEU A 89 13.73 35.05 32.33
CA LEU A 89 12.97 36.17 32.88
C LEU A 89 12.40 35.87 34.28
N LEU A 90 12.10 34.61 34.59
CA LEU A 90 11.68 34.15 35.91
C LEU A 90 12.84 34.08 36.92
N GLU A 91 14.05 33.81 36.45
CA GLU A 91 15.27 33.83 37.26
C GLU A 91 15.61 35.27 37.72
N ASP A 92 15.36 36.26 36.86
CA ASP A 92 15.66 37.68 37.11
C ASP A 92 14.57 38.47 37.86
N ALA A 93 13.35 37.95 38.04
CA ALA A 93 12.29 38.67 38.77
C ALA A 93 11.19 37.76 39.38
N PRO A 94 11.04 37.68 40.73
CA PRO A 94 9.96 36.94 41.36
C PRO A 94 8.68 37.77 41.37
N LEU A 95 7.91 37.75 40.28
CA LEU A 95 6.54 38.25 40.26
C LEU A 95 5.56 37.16 39.80
N PRO A 96 4.54 36.82 40.62
CA PRO A 96 3.67 35.65 40.46
C PRO A 96 2.87 35.61 39.14
N PHE A 97 2.81 36.71 38.40
CA PHE A 97 2.12 36.81 37.12
C PHE A 97 2.87 36.08 35.98
N ILE A 98 4.21 36.15 35.94
CA ILE A 98 5.02 35.52 34.89
C ILE A 98 4.93 33.98 34.96
N MET A 99 4.90 33.43 36.18
CA MET A 99 4.78 31.99 36.42
C MET A 99 3.45 31.39 35.90
N GLN A 100 2.35 32.15 35.97
CA GLN A 100 1.06 31.72 35.40
C GLN A 100 1.09 31.66 33.86
N HIS A 101 1.78 32.60 33.22
CA HIS A 101 1.99 32.58 31.77
C HIS A 101 2.95 31.46 31.33
N ALA A 102 4.01 31.18 32.11
CA ALA A 102 4.90 30.04 31.88
C ALA A 102 4.16 28.69 31.97
N THR A 103 3.24 28.56 32.92
CA THR A 103 2.38 27.37 33.05
C THR A 103 1.48 27.20 31.81
N LYS A 104 0.90 28.29 31.29
CA LYS A 104 0.10 28.25 30.05
C LYS A 104 0.96 27.83 28.86
N LEU A 105 2.16 28.38 28.71
CA LEU A 105 3.10 28.03 27.65
C LEU A 105 3.53 26.56 27.74
N SER A 106 3.79 26.06 28.95
CA SER A 106 4.08 24.64 29.21
C SER A 106 2.93 23.72 28.77
N ASN A 107 1.68 24.10 29.04
CA ASN A 107 0.52 23.34 28.58
C ASN A 107 0.36 23.35 27.06
N VAL A 108 0.64 24.48 26.41
CA VAL A 108 0.68 24.55 24.94
C VAL A 108 1.76 23.63 24.38
N ARG A 109 2.98 23.68 24.94
CA ARG A 109 4.08 22.77 24.57
C ARG A 109 3.69 21.30 24.69
N LYS A 110 3.11 20.89 25.83
CA LYS A 110 2.63 19.51 26.05
C LYS A 110 1.65 19.07 24.97
N ARG A 111 0.65 19.89 24.65
CA ARG A 111 -0.34 19.57 23.61
C ARG A 111 0.30 19.44 22.23
N VAL A 112 1.22 20.34 21.89
CA VAL A 112 1.97 20.29 20.63
C VAL A 112 2.84 19.03 20.56
N SER A 113 3.51 18.65 21.64
CA SER A 113 4.27 17.39 21.71
C SER A 113 3.38 16.16 21.54
N SER A 114 2.21 16.11 22.19
CA SER A 114 1.24 15.02 22.01
C SER A 114 0.74 14.93 20.57
N LEU A 115 0.50 16.07 19.93
CA LEU A 115 0.12 16.13 18.51
C LEU A 115 1.25 15.64 17.61
N ASN A 116 2.50 16.02 17.88
CA ASN A 116 3.66 15.52 17.14
C ASN A 116 3.79 13.99 17.23
N LEU A 117 3.56 13.44 18.44
CA LEU A 117 3.57 12.00 18.66
C LEU A 117 2.48 11.28 17.86
N LEU A 118 1.27 11.86 17.82
CA LEU A 118 0.16 11.37 17.01
C LEU A 118 0.47 11.40 15.52
N LEU A 119 1.03 12.50 15.02
CA LEU A 119 1.43 12.64 13.62
C LEU A 119 2.48 11.60 13.22
N ARG A 120 3.50 11.40 14.06
CA ARG A 120 4.50 10.35 13.87
C ARG A 120 3.88 8.96 13.84
N SER A 121 2.89 8.70 14.69
CA SER A 121 2.16 7.43 14.69
C SER A 121 1.34 7.24 13.40
N VAL A 122 0.68 8.29 12.90
CA VAL A 122 -0.05 8.25 11.62
C VAL A 122 0.90 8.00 10.45
N GLN A 123 2.04 8.70 10.41
CA GLN A 123 3.03 8.53 9.35
C GLN A 123 3.61 7.11 9.34
N HIS A 124 3.95 6.55 10.50
CA HIS A 124 4.36 5.15 10.61
C HIS A 124 3.32 4.15 10.09
N ARG A 125 2.03 4.43 10.31
CA ARG A 125 0.96 3.57 9.80
C ARG A 125 0.83 3.66 8.29
N LEU A 126 1.00 4.85 7.71
CA LEU A 126 1.02 5.04 6.27
C LEU A 126 2.22 4.32 5.64
N ASP A 127 3.41 4.45 6.21
CA ASP A 127 4.62 3.75 5.75
C ASP A 127 4.44 2.22 5.80
N ASN A 128 3.75 1.72 6.84
CA ASN A 128 3.46 0.29 6.94
C ASN A 128 2.47 -0.18 5.87
N ILE A 129 1.43 0.62 5.58
CA ILE A 129 0.48 0.35 4.49
C ILE A 129 1.20 0.37 3.14
N ASP A 130 2.04 1.38 2.89
CA ASP A 130 2.84 1.50 1.67
C ASP A 130 3.77 0.29 1.47
N ARG A 131 4.48 -0.14 2.52
CA ARG A 131 5.28 -1.37 2.48
C ARG A 131 4.44 -2.62 2.18
N MET A 132 3.28 -2.77 2.81
CA MET A 132 2.40 -3.92 2.56
C MET A 132 1.86 -3.93 1.12
N MET A 133 1.51 -2.77 0.57
CA MET A 133 1.07 -2.65 -0.84
C MET A 133 2.23 -2.89 -1.82
N SER A 134 3.44 -2.41 -1.49
CA SER A 134 4.63 -2.66 -2.30
C SER A 134 5.01 -4.16 -2.34
N ILE A 135 4.86 -4.87 -1.22
CA ILE A 135 5.06 -6.33 -1.16
C ILE A 135 3.98 -7.08 -1.96
N GLY A 136 2.71 -6.65 -1.87
CA GLY A 136 1.62 -7.25 -2.63
C GLY A 136 1.75 -7.11 -4.16
N SER A 137 2.56 -6.15 -4.64
CA SER A 137 2.84 -5.98 -6.07
C SER A 137 3.97 -6.87 -6.60
N LEU A 138 4.82 -7.45 -5.73
CA LEU A 138 5.94 -8.33 -6.12
C LEU A 138 5.51 -9.80 -6.33
N ASP A 139 4.43 -10.24 -5.67
CA ASP A 139 3.96 -11.63 -5.74
C ASP A 139 3.22 -11.99 -7.04
N ASN A 140 2.93 -11.01 -7.92
CA ASN A 140 2.23 -11.26 -9.20
C ASN A 140 3.17 -11.47 -10.40
N LYS A 141 4.51 -11.50 -10.21
CA LYS A 141 5.51 -11.62 -11.31
C LYS A 141 6.41 -12.87 -11.24
N SER A 142 6.03 -13.92 -10.51
CA SER A 142 6.84 -15.15 -10.40
C SER A 142 6.19 -16.43 -10.95
N ASN A 143 4.97 -16.39 -11.51
CA ASN A 143 4.30 -17.59 -12.06
C ASN A 143 4.21 -17.63 -13.60
N VAL A 144 5.28 -17.25 -14.29
CA VAL A 144 5.50 -17.62 -15.71
C VAL A 144 6.90 -18.17 -15.85
N GLY A 145 7.02 -19.50 -15.89
CA GLY A 145 8.25 -20.16 -16.32
C GLY A 145 8.45 -21.53 -15.71
N GLY A 146 8.20 -22.59 -16.48
CA GLY A 146 8.73 -23.91 -16.15
C GLY A 146 7.98 -25.11 -16.70
N SER A 147 7.69 -25.17 -18.00
CA SER A 147 7.54 -26.45 -18.68
C SER A 147 8.92 -27.08 -18.88
N LYS A 148 9.10 -28.32 -18.43
CA LYS A 148 9.88 -29.35 -19.12
C LYS A 148 9.36 -30.72 -18.73
#